data_AF-X1P445-F1
#
_entry.id   AF-X1P445-F1
#
_cell.length_a   1.000
_cell.length_b   1.000
_cell.length_c   1.000
_cell.angle_alpha   90.00
_cell.angle_beta   90.00
_cell.angle_gamma   90.00
#
_symmetry.space_group_name_H-M   'P 1'
#
loop_
_entity.id
_entity.type
_entity.pdbx_description
1 polymer ?
#
loop_
_entity_poly.entity_id
_entity_poly.type
_entity_poly.pdbx_seq_one_letter_code
_entity_poly.pdbx_strand_id
1 'polypeptide(L)'
;MAVWWSLNVTVEPPAQAAFTPTDPPNSPIGVAKGIHPGRVVWTHDPAATSWDSSNGHWWDDDSTDQHVVDYMVSKTVQELTGQSNDPNAWDALFRHFNQTKGLGDIGYQRGEKIVIKINMNQDNGATWRRGQGMPSPHVIYSVLNQLINVVGVSGSAITIYDASRYIGDPIFDKV
;
A
#
# COMPACT_ATOMS: atom_id res chain seq x y z
N MET A 1 -1.96 28.65 -27.87
CA MET A 1 -1.28 27.47 -27.31
C MET A 1 0.19 27.85 -27.16
N ALA A 2 0.71 27.98 -25.95
CA ALA A 2 2.11 28.33 -25.71
C ALA A 2 2.83 27.07 -25.22
N VAL A 3 3.85 26.65 -25.96
CA VAL A 3 4.75 25.56 -25.55
C VAL A 3 6.02 26.21 -25.02
N TRP A 4 6.31 25.98 -23.75
CA TRP A 4 7.55 26.41 -23.13
C TRP A 4 8.56 25.26 -23.18
N TRP A 5 9.69 25.47 -23.84
CA TRP A 5 10.85 24.59 -23.76
C TRP A 5 11.90 25.25 -22.87
N SER A 6 12.22 24.60 -21.76
CA SER A 6 13.40 24.96 -20.95
C SER A 6 14.65 24.37 -21.60
N LEU A 7 15.47 25.21 -22.23
CA LEU A 7 16.85 24.84 -22.58
C LEU A 7 17.73 24.95 -21.33
N ASN A 8 18.16 23.81 -20.79
CA ASN A 8 19.28 23.76 -19.86
C ASN A 8 20.55 23.43 -20.67
N VAL A 9 21.40 24.43 -20.90
CA VAL A 9 22.73 24.25 -21.49
C VAL A 9 23.72 24.20 -20.34
N THR A 10 24.30 23.03 -20.08
CA THR A 10 25.42 22.88 -19.15
C THR A 10 26.65 22.42 -19.93
N VAL A 11 27.83 22.88 -19.54
CA VAL A 11 29.12 22.46 -20.12
C VAL A 11 29.60 21.13 -19.50
N GLU A 12 28.92 20.66 -18.46
CA GLU A 12 29.25 19.39 -17.83
C GLU A 12 28.81 18.24 -18.74
N PRO A 13 29.70 17.26 -19.01
CA PRO A 13 29.27 16.03 -19.65
C PRO A 13 28.13 15.43 -18.81
N PRO A 14 27.08 14.87 -19.44
CA PRO A 14 25.97 14.29 -18.71
C PRO A 14 26.54 13.29 -17.70
N ALA A 15 26.04 13.32 -16.47
CA ALA A 15 26.45 12.37 -15.44
C ALA A 15 26.29 10.95 -16.01
N GLN A 16 27.43 10.34 -16.39
CA GLN A 16 27.45 8.99 -16.89
C GLN A 16 27.02 8.12 -15.72
N ALA A 17 25.91 7.40 -15.87
CA ALA A 17 25.46 6.49 -14.83
C ALA A 17 26.63 5.55 -14.48
N ALA A 18 27.12 5.62 -13.24
CA ALA A 18 28.25 4.81 -12.76
C ALA A 18 27.95 3.29 -12.74
N PHE A 19 26.71 2.92 -13.11
CA PHE A 19 26.21 1.56 -13.16
C PHE A 19 25.49 1.35 -14.49
N THR A 20 25.98 0.36 -15.26
CA THR A 20 25.24 -0.21 -16.39
C THR A 20 24.55 -1.47 -15.90
N PRO A 21 23.20 -1.53 -15.86
CA PRO A 21 22.49 -2.77 -15.57
C PRO A 21 22.97 -3.89 -16.50
N THR A 22 23.18 -5.09 -15.94
CA THR A 22 23.60 -6.25 -16.74
C THR A 22 22.44 -6.85 -17.54
N ASP A 23 21.22 -6.50 -17.20
CA ASP A 23 19.99 -6.84 -17.90
C ASP A 23 19.57 -5.76 -18.90
N PRO A 24 18.99 -6.16 -20.05
CA PRO A 24 18.37 -5.20 -20.97
C PRO A 24 17.17 -4.51 -20.32
N PRO A 25 16.82 -3.27 -20.74
CA PRO A 25 15.60 -2.61 -20.30
C PRO A 25 14.37 -3.50 -20.44
N ASN A 26 13.49 -3.50 -19.44
CA ASN A 26 12.26 -4.30 -19.41
C ASN A 26 12.49 -5.81 -19.59
N SER A 27 13.64 -6.33 -19.15
CA SER A 27 13.95 -7.77 -19.16
C SER A 27 13.95 -8.34 -17.74
N PRO A 28 12.77 -8.49 -17.12
CA PRO A 28 12.69 -8.92 -15.72
C PRO A 28 13.35 -10.28 -15.52
N ILE A 29 14.21 -10.37 -14.50
CA ILE A 29 14.90 -11.60 -14.12
C ILE A 29 14.02 -12.38 -13.14
N GLY A 30 13.83 -13.67 -13.39
CA GLY A 30 13.13 -14.59 -12.49
C GLY A 30 11.85 -15.18 -13.07
N VAL A 31 11.08 -15.89 -12.23
CA VAL A 31 9.80 -16.49 -12.61
C VAL A 31 8.67 -15.62 -12.05
N ALA A 32 7.84 -15.08 -12.94
CA ALA A 32 6.70 -14.25 -12.57
C ALA A 32 5.72 -14.99 -11.65
N LYS A 33 5.18 -14.31 -10.63
CA LYS A 33 4.24 -14.84 -9.62
C LYS A 33 3.06 -13.89 -9.43
N GLY A 34 2.04 -14.38 -8.72
CA GLY A 34 0.82 -13.65 -8.37
C GLY A 34 -0.38 -14.05 -9.22
N ILE A 35 -1.54 -13.48 -8.87
CA ILE A 35 -2.83 -13.74 -9.53
C ILE A 35 -2.80 -13.39 -11.03
N HIS A 36 -2.02 -12.38 -11.38
CA HIS A 36 -1.58 -12.08 -12.75
C HIS A 36 -0.04 -12.07 -12.74
N PRO A 37 0.63 -13.11 -13.27
CA PRO A 37 2.07 -13.26 -13.11
C PRO A 37 2.86 -12.01 -13.54
N GLY A 38 3.59 -11.42 -12.59
CA GLY A 38 4.48 -10.28 -12.84
C GLY A 38 3.78 -8.90 -12.83
N ARG A 39 2.47 -8.85 -12.53
CA ARG A 39 1.75 -7.58 -12.40
C ARG A 39 2.20 -6.82 -11.16
N VAL A 40 2.50 -5.54 -11.36
CA VAL A 40 2.69 -4.54 -10.30
C VAL A 40 1.70 -3.41 -10.57
N VAL A 41 1.01 -2.97 -9.52
CA VAL A 41 0.02 -1.90 -9.58
C VAL A 41 0.39 -0.83 -8.57
N TRP A 42 0.20 0.42 -8.95
CA TRP A 42 0.31 1.55 -8.03
C TRP A 42 -0.76 2.58 -8.38
N THR A 43 -1.43 3.10 -7.37
CA THR A 43 -2.35 4.23 -7.52
C THR A 43 -1.76 5.43 -6.82
N HIS A 44 -1.81 6.59 -7.49
CA HIS A 44 -1.36 7.87 -6.96
C HIS A 44 -2.46 8.90 -7.18
N ASP A 45 -2.87 9.57 -6.12
CA ASP A 45 -3.80 10.69 -6.17
C ASP A 45 -3.21 11.88 -5.39
N PRO A 46 -2.89 13.01 -6.05
CA PRO A 46 -2.32 14.18 -5.37
C PRO A 46 -3.29 14.83 -4.38
N ALA A 47 -4.59 14.52 -4.42
CA ALA A 47 -5.56 15.01 -3.45
C ALA A 47 -5.50 14.25 -2.10
N ALA A 48 -4.74 13.14 -2.02
CA ALA A 48 -4.69 12.31 -0.82
C ALA A 48 -4.04 13.02 0.37
N THR A 49 -3.13 13.97 0.14
CA THR A 49 -2.38 14.64 1.20
C THR A 49 -2.25 16.13 0.94
N SER A 50 -2.44 16.94 1.98
CA SER A 50 -2.36 18.41 1.95
C SER A 50 -1.33 18.99 2.92
N TRP A 51 -0.59 18.15 3.66
CA TRP A 51 0.29 18.58 4.73
C TRP A 51 1.40 19.54 4.27
N ASP A 52 1.42 20.73 4.86
CA ASP A 52 2.36 21.82 4.51
C ASP A 52 3.67 21.78 5.32
N SER A 53 3.83 20.79 6.20
CA SER A 53 4.96 20.62 7.12
C SER A 53 5.11 21.67 8.24
N SER A 54 4.11 22.53 8.39
CA SER A 54 4.08 23.63 9.37
C SER A 54 2.92 23.50 10.37
N ASN A 55 1.75 23.01 9.94
CA ASN A 55 0.57 22.85 10.78
C ASN A 55 0.23 21.36 10.96
N GLY A 56 -0.05 20.96 12.20
CA GLY A 56 -0.39 19.57 12.54
C GLY A 56 0.67 18.55 12.11
N HIS A 57 0.23 17.32 11.94
CA HIS A 57 1.05 16.19 11.50
C HIS A 57 0.55 15.62 10.19
N TRP A 58 1.45 15.02 9.41
CA TRP A 58 1.10 14.42 8.12
C TRP A 58 0.05 13.31 8.22
N TRP A 59 -0.04 12.67 9.39
CA TRP A 59 -0.98 11.58 9.65
C TRP A 59 -2.32 12.04 10.24
N ASP A 60 -2.50 13.33 10.50
CA ASP A 60 -3.78 13.87 10.99
C ASP A 60 -4.83 13.86 9.85
N ASP A 61 -6.10 13.71 10.20
CA ASP A 61 -7.20 13.67 9.21
C ASP A 61 -7.35 14.98 8.42
N ASP A 62 -6.95 16.12 9.00
CA ASP A 62 -6.88 17.41 8.30
C ASP A 62 -5.79 17.45 7.21
N SER A 63 -4.82 16.53 7.29
CA SER A 63 -3.64 16.47 6.42
C SER A 63 -3.68 15.31 5.41
N THR A 64 -4.46 14.27 5.67
CA THR A 64 -4.64 13.11 4.80
C THR A 64 -6.11 12.81 4.61
N ASP A 65 -6.60 12.86 3.38
CA ASP A 65 -8.01 12.62 3.08
C ASP A 65 -8.32 11.11 3.06
N GLN A 66 -9.11 10.64 4.03
CA GLN A 66 -9.47 9.23 4.16
C GLN A 66 -10.25 8.71 2.95
N HIS A 67 -11.13 9.51 2.34
CA HIS A 67 -11.94 9.07 1.20
C HIS A 67 -11.08 8.85 -0.04
N VAL A 68 -10.10 9.73 -0.27
CA VAL A 68 -9.14 9.56 -1.36
C VAL A 68 -8.27 8.32 -1.10
N VAL A 69 -7.79 8.13 0.12
CA VAL A 69 -7.03 6.91 0.49
C VAL A 69 -7.87 5.64 0.30
N ASP A 70 -9.15 5.66 0.68
CA ASP A 70 -10.08 4.54 0.47
C ASP A 70 -10.26 4.19 -1.00
N TYR A 71 -10.43 5.21 -1.84
CA TYR A 71 -10.46 5.05 -3.28
C TYR A 71 -9.15 4.45 -3.80
N MET A 72 -7.99 4.95 -3.37
CA MET A 72 -6.69 4.44 -3.81
C MET A 72 -6.48 2.97 -3.44
N VAL A 73 -6.88 2.56 -2.23
CA VAL A 73 -6.77 1.16 -1.80
C VAL A 73 -7.72 0.27 -2.58
N SER A 74 -9.00 0.66 -2.72
CA SER A 74 -10.00 -0.05 -3.53
C SER A 74 -9.53 -0.24 -4.97
N LYS A 75 -9.08 0.85 -5.60
CA LYS A 75 -8.58 0.87 -6.96
C LYS A 75 -7.36 -0.04 -7.15
N THR A 76 -6.42 0.00 -6.20
CA THR A 76 -5.22 -0.85 -6.22
C THR A 76 -5.57 -2.33 -6.17
N VAL A 77 -6.49 -2.73 -5.28
CA VAL A 77 -6.89 -4.15 -5.12
C VAL A 77 -7.66 -4.64 -6.34
N GLN A 78 -8.54 -3.82 -6.91
CA GLN A 78 -9.25 -4.12 -8.15
C GLN A 78 -8.30 -4.26 -9.35
N GLU A 79 -7.36 -3.34 -9.53
CA GLU A 79 -6.40 -3.40 -10.64
C GLU A 79 -5.39 -4.55 -10.49
N LEU A 80 -4.98 -4.86 -9.26
CA LEU A 80 -4.10 -5.98 -8.96
C LEU A 80 -4.75 -7.31 -9.36
N THR A 81 -6.06 -7.44 -9.15
CA THR A 81 -6.82 -8.68 -9.37
C THR A 81 -7.49 -8.73 -10.74
N GLY A 82 -7.58 -7.60 -11.43
CA GLY A 82 -8.34 -7.47 -12.68
C GLY A 82 -9.86 -7.54 -12.48
N GLN A 83 -10.35 -7.35 -11.26
CA GLN A 83 -11.77 -7.38 -10.92
C GLN A 83 -12.38 -5.98 -10.95
N SER A 84 -13.70 -5.90 -11.15
CA SER A 84 -14.43 -4.62 -11.31
C SER A 84 -15.00 -4.05 -10.01
N ASN A 85 -14.86 -4.76 -8.89
CA ASN A 85 -15.39 -4.34 -7.59
C ASN A 85 -14.64 -5.04 -6.45
N ASP A 86 -14.71 -4.46 -5.25
CA ASP A 86 -13.96 -4.93 -4.08
C ASP A 86 -14.33 -6.35 -3.62
N PRO A 87 -15.62 -6.76 -3.51
CA PRO A 87 -15.97 -8.13 -3.14
C PRO A 87 -15.30 -9.19 -4.02
N ASN A 88 -15.39 -9.02 -5.35
CA ASN A 88 -14.80 -9.95 -6.30
C ASN A 88 -13.27 -9.91 -6.25
N ALA A 89 -12.68 -8.73 -6.06
CA ALA A 89 -11.23 -8.57 -5.95
C ALA A 89 -10.67 -9.33 -4.74
N TRP A 90 -11.29 -9.19 -3.57
CA TRP A 90 -10.87 -9.91 -2.37
C TRP A 90 -11.10 -11.42 -2.48
N ASP A 91 -12.27 -11.87 -2.97
CA ASP A 91 -12.53 -13.30 -3.19
C ASP A 91 -11.48 -13.93 -4.12
N ALA A 92 -11.13 -13.24 -5.21
CA ALA A 92 -10.10 -13.67 -6.14
C ALA A 92 -8.70 -13.79 -5.48
N LEU A 93 -8.33 -12.86 -4.59
CA LEU A 93 -7.07 -12.94 -3.83
C LEU A 93 -7.05 -14.17 -2.90
N PHE A 94 -8.12 -14.39 -2.12
CA PHE A 94 -8.19 -15.53 -1.21
C PHE A 94 -8.16 -16.86 -1.97
N ARG A 95 -8.94 -16.98 -3.05
CA ARG A 95 -8.92 -18.17 -3.92
C ARG A 95 -7.53 -18.43 -4.49
N HIS A 96 -6.90 -17.40 -5.05
CA HIS A 96 -5.55 -17.54 -5.61
C HIS A 96 -4.53 -17.99 -4.55
N PHE A 97 -4.58 -17.39 -3.36
CA PHE A 97 -3.72 -17.79 -2.24
C PHE A 97 -3.96 -19.26 -1.85
N ASN A 98 -5.21 -19.64 -1.63
CA ASN A 98 -5.58 -21.00 -1.21
C ASN A 98 -5.21 -22.05 -2.25
N GLN A 99 -5.45 -21.80 -3.54
CA GLN A 99 -5.01 -22.66 -4.63
C GLN A 99 -3.48 -22.83 -4.63
N THR A 100 -2.74 -21.72 -4.49
CA THR A 100 -1.27 -21.73 -4.46
C THR A 100 -0.71 -22.49 -3.24
N LYS A 101 -1.48 -22.56 -2.15
CA LYS A 101 -1.14 -23.34 -0.94
C LYS A 101 -1.67 -24.77 -0.94
N GLY A 102 -2.38 -25.21 -1.98
CA GLY A 102 -2.98 -26.54 -2.06
C GLY A 102 -4.21 -26.73 -1.16
N LEU A 103 -4.86 -25.63 -0.76
CA LEU A 103 -6.07 -25.61 0.08
C LEU A 103 -7.36 -25.63 -0.74
N GLY A 104 -7.25 -25.67 -2.08
CA GLY A 104 -8.38 -25.73 -3.01
C GLY A 104 -8.80 -24.35 -3.55
N ASP A 105 -9.81 -24.35 -4.42
CA ASP A 105 -10.43 -23.14 -4.97
C ASP A 105 -11.57 -22.67 -4.05
N ILE A 106 -11.18 -22.05 -2.95
CA ILE A 106 -12.09 -21.50 -1.95
C ILE A 106 -11.65 -20.09 -1.56
N GLY A 107 -12.60 -19.17 -1.46
CA GLY A 107 -12.37 -17.85 -0.88
C GLY A 107 -12.22 -17.91 0.64
N TYR A 108 -12.18 -16.76 1.30
CA TYR A 108 -12.16 -16.67 2.76
C TYR A 108 -13.32 -17.44 3.39
N GLN A 109 -13.03 -18.22 4.42
CA GLN A 109 -14.02 -18.93 5.21
C GLN A 109 -14.20 -18.25 6.57
N ARG A 110 -15.46 -18.06 6.98
CA ARG A 110 -15.78 -17.40 8.24
C ARG A 110 -15.09 -18.10 9.42
N GLY A 111 -14.28 -17.34 10.16
CA GLY A 111 -13.55 -17.82 11.33
C GLY A 111 -12.06 -18.09 11.07
N GLU A 112 -11.63 -18.05 9.80
CA GLU A 112 -10.20 -17.95 9.48
C GLU A 112 -9.62 -16.65 10.06
N LYS A 113 -8.37 -16.71 10.50
CA LYS A 113 -7.67 -15.57 11.11
C LYS A 113 -6.77 -14.90 10.09
N ILE A 114 -6.76 -13.57 10.10
CA ILE A 114 -5.88 -12.76 9.26
C ILE A 114 -4.88 -12.06 10.16
N VAL A 115 -3.60 -12.15 9.80
CA VAL A 115 -2.53 -11.45 10.49
C VAL A 115 -1.89 -10.45 9.52
N ILE A 116 -1.89 -9.17 9.90
CA ILE A 116 -1.36 -8.07 9.10
C ILE A 116 -0.09 -7.56 9.78
N LYS A 117 1.06 -7.85 9.18
CA LYS A 117 2.33 -7.26 9.62
C LYS A 117 2.46 -5.86 9.04
N ILE A 118 2.55 -4.85 9.90
CA ILE A 118 2.90 -3.48 9.52
C ILE A 118 4.38 -3.21 9.83
N ASN A 119 5.05 -2.41 8.99
CA ASN A 119 6.47 -2.11 9.17
C ASN A 119 6.65 -0.90 10.09
N MET A 120 6.92 -1.16 11.37
CA MET A 120 7.07 -0.10 12.38
C MET A 120 8.54 0.24 12.66
N ASN A 121 9.45 0.02 11.70
CA ASN A 121 10.90 0.17 11.92
C ASN A 121 11.34 1.53 12.49
N GLN A 122 10.58 2.60 12.23
CA GLN A 122 10.87 3.96 12.71
C GLN A 122 10.21 4.27 14.08
N ASP A 123 9.39 3.35 14.61
CA ASP A 123 8.79 3.44 15.93
C ASP A 123 9.77 2.94 16.99
N ASN A 124 10.00 3.78 18.00
CA ASN A 124 10.86 3.52 19.14
C ASN A 124 10.11 3.63 20.47
N GLY A 125 8.78 3.61 20.45
CA GLY A 125 7.92 3.75 21.63
C GLY A 125 7.79 5.19 22.14
N ALA A 126 8.35 6.17 21.42
CA ALA A 126 8.10 7.58 21.70
C ALA A 126 6.97 8.12 20.82
N THR A 127 6.40 9.26 21.22
CA THR A 127 5.45 10.01 20.41
C THR A 127 6.01 10.25 19.01
N TRP A 128 5.19 10.01 17.99
CA TRP A 128 5.56 10.20 16.60
C TRP A 128 6.00 11.64 16.33
N ARG A 129 7.03 11.79 15.48
CA ARG A 129 7.63 13.07 15.13
C ARG A 129 7.74 13.22 13.62
N ARG A 130 7.83 14.47 13.18
CA ARG A 130 8.15 14.83 11.79
C ARG A 130 9.42 14.10 11.33
N GLY A 131 9.36 13.52 10.13
CA GLY A 131 10.49 12.84 9.49
C GLY A 131 10.62 11.35 9.81
N GLN A 132 9.76 10.79 10.66
CA GLN A 132 9.68 9.34 10.84
C GLN A 132 8.83 8.71 9.73
N GLY A 133 9.42 7.79 8.98
CA GLY A 133 8.72 6.99 7.97
C GLY A 133 7.90 5.89 8.63
N MET A 134 6.67 6.23 9.05
CA MET A 134 5.72 5.29 9.65
C MET A 134 4.67 4.85 8.64
N PRO A 135 4.05 3.67 8.80
CA PRO A 135 2.89 3.30 8.01
C PRO A 135 1.77 4.33 8.18
N SER A 136 1.08 4.67 7.09
CA SER A 136 -0.07 5.58 7.16
C SER A 136 -1.22 4.94 7.95
N PRO A 137 -1.72 5.58 9.02
CA PRO A 137 -2.92 5.13 9.71
C PRO A 137 -4.12 4.98 8.77
N HIS A 138 -4.25 5.88 7.79
CA HIS A 138 -5.35 5.90 6.82
C HIS A 138 -5.37 4.68 5.90
N VAL A 139 -4.20 4.24 5.46
CA VAL A 139 -4.07 3.04 4.61
C VAL A 139 -4.40 1.78 5.43
N ILE A 140 -3.92 1.70 6.67
CA ILE A 140 -4.22 0.58 7.57
C ILE A 140 -5.73 0.51 7.81
N TYR A 141 -6.34 1.63 8.21
CA TYR A 141 -7.80 1.73 8.38
C TYR A 141 -8.55 1.27 7.13
N SER A 142 -8.14 1.74 5.95
CA SER A 142 -8.81 1.39 4.69
C SER A 142 -8.77 -0.12 4.38
N VAL A 143 -7.62 -0.77 4.59
CA VAL A 143 -7.50 -2.22 4.43
C VAL A 143 -8.38 -2.97 5.44
N LEU A 144 -8.41 -2.54 6.70
CA LEU A 144 -9.28 -3.14 7.71
C LEU A 144 -10.76 -2.95 7.38
N ASN A 145 -11.14 -1.75 6.96
CA ASN A 145 -12.50 -1.43 6.54
C ASN A 145 -12.95 -2.35 5.39
N GLN A 146 -12.10 -2.60 4.38
CA GLN A 146 -12.43 -3.56 3.33
C GLN A 146 -12.53 -5.00 3.86
N LEU A 147 -11.58 -5.47 4.66
CA LEU A 147 -11.63 -6.83 5.22
C LEU A 147 -12.89 -7.04 6.09
N ILE A 148 -13.28 -6.05 6.89
CA ILE A 148 -14.41 -6.18 7.80
C ILE A 148 -15.73 -5.98 7.04
N ASN A 149 -15.87 -4.89 6.30
CA ASN A 149 -17.15 -4.45 5.76
C ASN A 149 -17.42 -4.95 4.32
N VAL A 150 -16.39 -5.32 3.56
CA VAL A 150 -16.53 -5.90 2.21
C VAL A 150 -16.42 -7.42 2.26
N VAL A 151 -15.39 -7.95 2.92
CA VAL A 151 -15.14 -9.41 2.97
C VAL A 151 -15.96 -10.09 4.09
N GLY A 152 -16.30 -9.36 5.16
CA GLY A 152 -17.03 -9.93 6.30
C GLY A 152 -16.13 -10.67 7.29
N VAL A 153 -14.84 -10.34 7.34
CA VAL A 153 -13.92 -10.84 8.37
C VAL A 153 -14.30 -10.20 9.71
N SER A 154 -14.43 -11.00 10.77
CA SER A 154 -14.65 -10.43 12.10
C SER A 154 -13.40 -9.65 12.53
N GLY A 155 -13.55 -8.42 13.03
CA GLY A 155 -12.42 -7.66 13.58
C GLY A 155 -11.64 -8.44 14.65
N SER A 156 -12.32 -9.26 15.45
CA SER A 156 -11.69 -10.17 16.44
C SER A 156 -10.84 -11.29 15.83
N ALA A 157 -10.96 -11.55 14.54
CA ALA A 157 -10.18 -12.51 13.78
C ALA A 157 -9.00 -11.85 13.03
N ILE A 158 -8.84 -10.53 13.15
CA ILE A 158 -7.73 -9.78 12.56
C ILE A 158 -6.72 -9.43 13.67
N THR A 159 -5.44 -9.66 13.40
CA THR A 159 -4.35 -9.22 14.28
C THR A 159 -3.39 -8.34 13.49
N ILE A 160 -3.22 -7.10 13.93
CA ILE A 160 -2.22 -6.18 13.39
C ILE A 160 -1.00 -6.23 14.31
N TYR A 161 0.19 -6.38 13.74
CA TYR A 161 1.41 -6.51 14.55
C TYR A 161 2.67 -5.99 13.84
N ASP A 162 3.66 -5.66 14.65
CA ASP A 162 5.08 -5.71 14.28
C ASP A 162 5.76 -6.71 15.22
N ALA A 163 6.77 -7.45 14.73
CA ALA A 163 7.42 -8.49 15.53
C ALA A 163 8.44 -7.95 16.55
N SER A 164 8.77 -6.66 16.48
CA SER A 164 9.89 -6.06 17.19
C SER A 164 9.61 -4.69 17.79
N ARG A 165 8.55 -4.01 17.34
CA ARG A 165 8.24 -2.62 17.70
C ARG A 165 6.82 -2.45 18.21
N TYR A 166 6.60 -1.33 18.89
CA TYR A 166 5.29 -0.89 19.31
C TYR A 166 4.49 -0.38 18.11
N ILE A 167 3.16 -0.51 18.18
CA ILE A 167 2.24 0.19 17.29
C ILE A 167 1.88 1.50 18.00
N GLY A 168 2.33 2.62 17.48
CA GLY A 168 2.09 3.93 18.09
C GLY A 168 0.65 4.41 18.00
N ASP A 169 0.33 5.36 18.89
CA ASP A 169 -1.00 5.92 19.12
C ASP A 169 -1.72 6.37 17.83
N PRO A 170 -1.07 7.06 16.85
CA PRO A 170 -1.78 7.48 15.63
C PRO A 170 -2.41 6.35 14.82
N ILE A 171 -1.85 5.13 14.89
CA ILE A 171 -2.48 3.95 14.28
C ILE A 171 -3.53 3.40 15.24
N PHE A 172 -3.19 3.22 16.51
CA PHE A 172 -4.07 2.63 17.52
C PHE A 172 -5.39 3.40 17.68
N ASP A 173 -5.34 4.72 17.72
CA ASP A 173 -6.51 5.58 17.91
C ASP A 173 -7.41 5.64 16.66
N LYS A 174 -6.87 5.35 15.48
CA LYS A 174 -7.60 5.43 14.21
C LYS A 174 -8.37 4.15 13.87
N VAL A 175 -7.89 2.98 14.31
CA VAL A 175 -8.37 1.66 13.85
C VAL A 175 -9.23 0.90 14.85
#